data_AF-A0A849MW41-F1
#
_entry.id   AF-A0A849MW41-F1
#
_cell.length_a   1.000
_cell.length_b   1.000
_cell.length_c   1.000
_cell.angle_alpha   90.00
_cell.angle_beta   90.00
_cell.angle_gamma   90.00
#
_symmetry.space_group_name_H-M   'P 1'
#
loop_
_entity.id
_entity.type
_entity.pdbx_description
1 polymer ?
#
loop_
_entity_poly.entity_id
_entity_poly.type
_entity_poly.pdbx_seq_one_letter_code
_entity_poly.pdbx_strand_id
1 'polypeptide(L)'
;MSSPDPAPTLAAIEAMHGTLAVARALVESGREVDLGGLDGGTAALCAAVTLLPREAGRAMLPALLVLLAEVDALRGALQPG
;
A
#
# COMPACT_ATOMS: atom_id res chain seq x y z
N MET A 1 11.26 19.14 19.30
CA MET A 1 10.71 17.87 18.79
C MET A 1 11.19 17.75 17.36
N SER A 2 12.05 16.79 17.04
CA SER A 2 12.47 16.54 15.66
C SER A 2 11.26 16.13 14.83
N SER A 3 11.10 16.68 13.63
CA SER A 3 10.07 16.22 12.69
C SER A 3 10.25 14.73 12.41
N PRO A 4 9.15 13.96 12.29
CA PRO A 4 9.27 12.54 11.95
C PRO A 4 9.89 12.39 10.56
N ASP A 5 10.83 11.47 10.45
CA ASP A 5 11.49 11.12 9.19
C ASP A 5 10.47 10.42 8.26
N PRO A 6 10.26 10.92 7.01
CA PRO A 6 9.35 10.29 6.05
C PRO A 6 9.90 9.02 5.40
N ALA A 7 11.22 8.76 5.48
CA ALA A 7 11.84 7.60 4.85
C ALA A 7 11.21 6.24 5.23
N PRO A 8 10.95 5.92 6.52
CA PRO A 8 10.28 4.67 6.89
C PRO A 8 8.85 4.57 6.33
N THR A 9 8.12 5.69 6.24
CA THR A 9 6.78 5.69 5.65
C THR A 9 6.85 5.40 4.14
N LEU A 10 7.79 6.01 3.42
CA LEU A 10 7.97 5.75 2.00
C LEU A 10 8.34 4.29 1.73
N ALA A 11 9.29 3.74 2.50
CA ALA A 11 9.67 2.33 2.40
C ALA A 11 8.49 1.38 2.68
N ALA A 12 7.61 1.72 3.63
CA ALA A 12 6.41 0.95 3.90
C ALA A 12 5.40 1.00 2.72
N ILE A 13 5.25 2.14 2.04
CA ILE A 13 4.42 2.25 0.83
C ILE A 13 4.97 1.33 -0.27
N GLU A 14 6.28 1.37 -0.52
CA GLU A 14 6.94 0.57 -1.55
C GLU A 14 6.85 -0.94 -1.25
N ALA A 15 7.02 -1.33 0.01
CA ALA A 15 6.86 -2.72 0.44
C ALA A 15 5.42 -3.22 0.26
N MET A 16 4.42 -2.40 0.60
CA MET A 16 3.01 -2.73 0.39
C MET A 16 2.70 -2.87 -1.10
N HIS A 17 3.22 -1.98 -1.94
CA HIS A 17 3.10 -2.06 -3.39
C HIS A 17 3.65 -3.39 -3.93
N GLY A 18 4.87 -3.77 -3.52
CA GLY A 18 5.46 -5.05 -3.92
C GLY A 18 4.63 -6.26 -3.48
N THR A 19 4.06 -6.20 -2.27
CA THR A 19 3.19 -7.27 -1.74
C THR A 19 1.91 -7.42 -2.56
N LEU A 20 1.25 -6.30 -2.90
CA LEU A 20 0.04 -6.31 -3.74
C LEU A 20 0.31 -6.78 -5.16
N ALA A 21 1.43 -6.37 -5.76
CA ALA A 21 1.82 -6.81 -7.09
C ALA A 21 2.03 -8.34 -7.14
N VAL A 22 2.67 -8.91 -6.12
CA VAL A 22 2.82 -10.38 -5.97
C VAL A 22 1.46 -11.04 -5.77
N ALA A 23 0.63 -10.52 -4.87
CA ALA A 23 -0.72 -11.06 -4.64
C ALA A 23 -1.56 -11.07 -5.92
N ARG A 24 -1.49 -9.99 -6.73
CA ARG A 24 -2.20 -9.91 -8.02
C ARG A 24 -1.72 -11.00 -8.98
N ALA A 25 -0.40 -11.13 -9.16
CA ALA A 25 0.15 -12.15 -10.04
C ALA A 25 -0.26 -13.58 -9.62
N LEU A 26 -0.37 -13.83 -8.31
CA LEU A 26 -0.87 -15.10 -7.78
C LEU A 26 -2.35 -15.33 -8.12
N VAL A 27 -3.20 -14.34 -7.87
CA VAL A 27 -4.63 -14.39 -8.20
C VAL A 27 -4.85 -14.60 -9.70
N GLU A 28 -4.14 -13.86 -10.55
CA GLU A 28 -4.23 -13.98 -12.01
C GLU A 28 -3.79 -15.37 -12.51
N SER A 29 -2.91 -16.05 -11.77
CA SER A 29 -2.53 -17.45 -12.04
C SER A 29 -3.54 -18.49 -11.55
N GLY A 30 -4.69 -18.06 -11.01
CA GLY A 30 -5.73 -18.92 -10.46
C GLY A 30 -5.44 -19.44 -9.05
N ARG A 31 -4.49 -18.84 -8.33
CA ARG A 31 -4.16 -19.20 -6.95
C ARG A 31 -4.99 -18.37 -5.98
N GLU A 32 -5.49 -19.02 -4.94
CA GLU A 32 -6.06 -18.33 -3.80
C GLU A 32 -4.95 -17.65 -2.98
N VAL A 33 -5.21 -16.43 -2.52
CA VAL A 33 -4.29 -15.64 -1.70
C VAL A 33 -5.02 -15.23 -0.43
N ASP A 34 -4.41 -15.52 0.72
CA ASP A 34 -4.89 -14.99 1.99
C ASP A 34 -4.47 -13.52 2.13
N LEU A 35 -5.45 -12.64 2.27
CA LEU A 35 -5.28 -11.20 2.44
C LEU A 35 -5.59 -10.74 3.86
N GLY A 36 -5.72 -11.65 4.84
CA GLY A 36 -6.14 -11.36 6.22
C GLY A 36 -5.25 -10.36 6.98
N GLY A 37 -4.04 -10.07 6.51
CA GLY A 37 -3.16 -9.03 7.07
C GLY A 37 -3.22 -7.66 6.38
N LEU A 38 -3.88 -7.54 5.23
CA LEU A 38 -3.81 -6.36 4.38
C LEU A 38 -4.47 -5.14 5.02
N ASP A 39 -5.63 -5.31 5.66
CA ASP A 39 -6.33 -4.21 6.35
C ASP A 39 -5.49 -3.65 7.50
N GLY A 40 -4.86 -4.53 8.29
CA GLY A 40 -3.98 -4.13 9.38
C GLY A 40 -2.74 -3.38 8.90
N GLY A 41 -2.09 -3.87 7.84
CA GLY A 41 -0.95 -3.19 7.22
C GLY A 41 -1.34 -1.83 6.62
N THR A 42 -2.51 -1.75 5.98
CA THR A 42 -3.04 -0.50 5.42
C THR A 42 -3.36 0.52 6.52
N ALA A 43 -3.99 0.09 7.62
CA ALA A 43 -4.28 0.95 8.76
C ALA A 43 -3.00 1.52 9.40
N ALA A 44 -1.97 0.69 9.57
CA ALA A 44 -0.67 1.12 10.08
C ALA A 44 0.00 2.15 9.14
N LEU A 45 -0.07 1.92 7.82
CA LEU A 45 0.46 2.84 6.83
C LEU A 45 -0.28 4.19 6.85
N CYS A 46 -1.61 4.18 6.91
CA CYS A 46 -2.43 5.39 7.00
C CYS A 46 -2.09 6.20 8.26
N ALA A 47 -1.91 5.54 9.40
CA ALA A 47 -1.49 6.20 10.64
C ALA A 47 -0.11 6.84 10.50
N ALA A 48 0.87 6.13 9.90
CA ALA A 48 2.20 6.66 9.67
C ALA A 48 2.18 7.92 8.78
N VAL A 49 1.41 7.90 7.68
CA VAL A 49 1.24 9.07 6.81
C VAL A 49 0.59 10.25 7.54
N THR A 50 -0.40 9.99 8.40
CA THR A 50 -1.12 11.04 9.14
C THR A 50 -0.23 11.75 10.17
N LEU A 51 0.82 11.09 10.65
CA LEU A 51 1.79 11.67 11.58
C LEU A 51 2.84 12.56 10.88
N LEU A 52 2.92 12.53 9.54
CA LEU A 52 3.89 13.32 8.80
C LEU A 52 3.51 14.82 8.77
N PRO A 53 4.51 15.73 8.77
CA PRO A 53 4.30 17.12 8.42
C PRO A 53 3.64 17.23 7.04
N ARG A 54 2.80 18.25 6.85
CA ARG A 54 2.02 18.44 5.61
C ARG A 54 2.88 18.35 4.34
N GLU A 55 4.06 18.97 4.33
CA GLU A 55 4.95 18.95 3.16
C GLU A 55 5.49 17.54 2.88
N ALA A 56 5.91 16.82 3.92
CA ALA A 56 6.38 15.44 3.82
C ALA A 56 5.25 14.50 3.37
N GLY A 57 4.05 14.64 3.94
CA GLY A 57 2.87 13.89 3.51
C GLY A 57 2.50 14.16 2.04
N ARG A 58 2.59 15.42 1.58
CA ARG A 58 2.36 15.76 0.16
C ARG A 58 3.41 15.13 -0.76
N ALA A 59 4.66 15.00 -0.31
CA ALA A 59 5.70 14.31 -1.09
C ALA A 59 5.39 12.82 -1.29
N MET A 60 4.57 12.21 -0.43
CA MET A 60 4.15 10.80 -0.56
C MET A 60 3.03 10.58 -1.58
N LEU A 61 2.35 11.63 -2.05
CA LEU A 61 1.18 11.51 -2.92
C LEU A 61 1.41 10.64 -4.17
N PRO A 62 2.52 10.78 -4.93
CA PRO A 62 2.76 9.92 -6.08
C PRO A 62 2.80 8.43 -5.71
N ALA A 63 3.50 8.07 -4.62
CA ALA A 63 3.62 6.69 -4.17
C ALA A 63 2.27 6.13 -3.67
N LEU A 64 1.48 6.95 -2.95
CA LEU A 64 0.14 6.56 -2.49
C LEU A 64 -0.84 6.34 -3.65
N LEU A 65 -0.76 7.14 -4.71
CA LEU A 65 -1.58 6.97 -5.91
C LEU A 65 -1.23 5.67 -6.65
N VAL A 66 0.05 5.34 -6.75
CA VAL A 66 0.50 4.06 -7.32
C VAL A 66 0.00 2.89 -6.47
N LEU A 67 0.12 2.99 -5.14
CA LEU A 67 -0.39 1.96 -4.24
C LEU A 67 -1.91 1.76 -4.39
N LEU A 68 -2.68 2.85 -4.50
CA LEU A 68 -4.13 2.79 -4.72
C LEU A 68 -4.47 2.07 -6.03
N ALA A 69 -3.75 2.38 -7.12
CA ALA A 69 -3.94 1.70 -8.40
C ALA A 69 -3.69 0.19 -8.31
N GLU A 70 -2.70 -0.25 -7.53
CA GLU A 70 -2.44 -1.67 -7.29
C GLU A 70 -3.55 -2.35 -6.48
N VAL A 71 -4.08 -1.67 -5.45
CA VAL A 71 -5.26 -2.18 -4.70
C VAL A 71 -6.46 -2.34 -5.64
N ASP A 72 -6.70 -1.35 -6.50
CA ASP A 72 -7.79 -1.40 -7.48
C ASP A 72 -7.61 -2.54 -8.49
N ALA A 73 -6.38 -2.76 -8.97
CA ALA A 73 -6.06 -3.85 -9.88
C ALA A 73 -6.24 -5.22 -9.22
N LEU A 74 -5.75 -5.40 -7.98
CA LEU A 74 -5.95 -6.64 -7.23
C LEU A 74 -7.43 -6.90 -6.98
N ARG A 75 -8.20 -5.87 -6.61
CA ARG A 75 -9.65 -5.97 -6.46
C ARG A 75 -10.31 -6.46 -7.75
N GLY A 76 -9.92 -5.91 -8.90
CA GLY A 76 -10.44 -6.35 -10.20
C GLY A 76 -10.14 -7.83 -10.48
N ALA A 77 -8.91 -8.28 -10.17
CA ALA A 77 -8.51 -9.67 -10.36
C ALA A 77 -9.27 -10.66 -9.45
N LEU A 78 -9.73 -10.21 -8.27
CA LEU A 78 -10.50 -11.02 -7.33
C LEU A 78 -12.00 -11.13 -7.68
N GLN A 79 -12.53 -10.27 -8.55
CA GLN A 79 -13.93 -10.34 -8.95
C GLN A 79 -14.13 -11.49 -9.95
N PRO A 80 -15.17 -12.33 -9.77
CA PRO A 80 -15.50 -13.34 -10.77
C PRO A 80 -15.90 -12.64 -12.08
N GLY A 81 -15.27 -13.07 -13.18
CA GLY A 81 -15.62 -12.65 -14.53
C GLY A 81 -16.97 -13.18 -15.02
#